data_AF-A0A914P0C4-F1
#
_entry.id   AF-A0A914P0C4-F1
#
_cell.length_a   1.000
_cell.length_b   1.000
_cell.length_c   1.000
_cell.angle_alpha   90.00
_cell.angle_beta   90.00
_cell.angle_gamma   90.00
#
_symmetry.space_group_name_H-M   'P 1'
#
loop_
_entity.id
_entity.type
_entity.pdbx_description
1 polymer ?
#
loop_
_entity_poly.entity_id
_entity_poly.type
_entity_poly.pdbx_seq_one_letter_code
_entity_poly.pdbx_strand_id
1 'polypeptide(L)'
;MEKSRLIRPTGRLSWMPDPEFSLKFQPKYGDYDNPRRFELGHGHLATAFLHPHQQGFYLTNSVPQLDQVNGGHWRVIEEYI
;
A
#
# COMPACT_ATOMS: atom_id res chain seq x y z
N MET A 1 -16.46 7.03 -21.87
CA MET A 1 -15.91 6.87 -20.52
C MET A 1 -16.41 5.55 -19.96
N GLU A 2 -15.59 4.52 -20.07
CA GLU A 2 -15.90 3.20 -19.54
C GLU A 2 -15.62 3.23 -18.04
N LYS A 3 -16.65 2.93 -17.23
CA LYS A 3 -16.51 2.89 -15.77
C LYS A 3 -15.54 1.76 -15.43
N SER A 4 -14.38 2.08 -14.87
CA SER A 4 -13.48 1.10 -14.29
C SER A 4 -14.29 0.19 -13.36
N ARG A 5 -14.30 -1.11 -13.68
CA ARG A 5 -14.94 -2.12 -12.82
C ARG A 5 -14.12 -2.13 -11.54
N LEU A 6 -14.68 -1.60 -10.45
CA LEU A 6 -14.15 -1.80 -9.10
C LEU A 6 -14.08 -3.31 -8.84
N ILE A 7 -12.89 -3.89 -8.97
CA ILE A 7 -12.62 -5.27 -8.60
C ILE A 7 -12.63 -5.31 -7.08
N ARG A 8 -13.60 -6.02 -6.50
CA ARG A 8 -13.69 -6.18 -5.05
C ARG A 8 -12.71 -7.27 -4.61
N PRO A 9 -11.85 -7.02 -3.60
CA PRO A 9 -10.96 -8.05 -3.06
C PRO A 9 -11.74 -9.27 -2.57
N THR A 10 -11.29 -10.47 -2.94
CA THR A 10 -11.93 -11.75 -2.59
C THR A 10 -11.46 -12.33 -1.24
N GLY A 11 -10.85 -11.52 -0.38
CA GLY A 11 -10.40 -11.89 0.97
C GLY A 11 -9.96 -10.67 1.77
N ARG A 12 -9.73 -10.84 3.09
CA ARG A 12 -9.16 -9.78 3.93
C ARG A 12 -7.67 -9.62 3.57
N LEU A 13 -7.37 -8.67 2.69
CA LEU A 13 -5.99 -8.31 2.36
C LEU A 13 -5.33 -7.64 3.57
N SER A 14 -4.06 -7.97 3.81
CA SER A 14 -3.29 -7.46 4.94
C SER A 14 -1.84 -7.27 4.54
N TRP A 15 -1.21 -6.27 5.15
CA TRP A 15 0.21 -6.00 4.98
C TRP A 15 1.05 -7.17 5.48
N MET A 16 1.95 -7.68 4.63
CA MET A 16 2.86 -8.77 5.01
C MET A 16 4.20 -8.68 4.27
N PRO A 17 5.26 -9.32 4.80
CA PRO A 17 6.51 -9.47 4.07
C PRO A 17 6.29 -10.16 2.72
N ASP A 18 7.07 -9.74 1.73
CA ASP A 18 7.14 -10.37 0.43
C ASP A 18 7.86 -11.73 0.53
N PRO A 19 7.23 -12.84 0.12
CA PRO A 19 7.83 -14.17 0.21
C PRO A 19 9.06 -14.36 -0.72
N GLU A 20 9.21 -13.53 -1.75
CA GLU A 20 10.31 -13.65 -2.72
C GLU A 20 11.61 -13.02 -2.20
N PHE A 21 11.54 -12.23 -1.12
CA PHE A 21 12.70 -11.52 -0.57
C PHE A 21 13.08 -12.04 0.82
N SER A 22 14.37 -11.97 1.14
CA SER A 22 14.84 -12.28 2.48
C SER A 22 14.24 -11.31 3.50
N LEU A 23 13.70 -11.85 4.61
CA LEU A 23 13.19 -11.06 5.74
C LEU A 23 14.24 -10.12 6.37
N LYS A 24 15.53 -10.31 6.06
CA LYS A 24 16.62 -9.47 6.54
C LYS A 24 16.69 -8.11 5.83
N PHE A 25 16.23 -8.03 4.58
CA PHE A 25 16.45 -6.88 3.70
C PHE A 25 15.15 -6.23 3.22
N GLN A 26 14.04 -6.51 3.91
CA GLN A 26 12.74 -5.92 3.62
C GLN A 26 12.13 -5.33 4.90
N PRO A 27 11.22 -4.36 4.77
CA PRO A 27 10.61 -3.73 5.92
C PRO A 27 9.68 -4.68 6.67
N LYS A 28 9.49 -4.42 7.96
CA LYS A 28 8.48 -5.05 8.81
C LYS A 28 7.32 -4.10 9.02
N TYR A 29 6.15 -4.64 9.33
CA TYR A 29 4.93 -3.85 9.56
C TYR A 29 5.16 -2.70 10.56
N GLY A 30 5.69 -3.02 11.75
CA GLY A 30 5.92 -2.02 12.80
C GLY A 30 7.09 -1.05 12.56
N ASP A 31 7.85 -1.18 11.46
CA ASP A 31 8.91 -0.21 11.13
C ASP A 31 8.31 1.15 10.75
N TYR A 32 7.05 1.17 10.30
CA TYR A 32 6.31 2.37 9.92
C TYR A 32 5.47 2.95 11.06
N ASP A 33 5.03 2.11 12.00
CA ASP A 33 4.11 2.46 13.09
C ASP A 33 4.78 3.17 14.28
N ASN A 34 6.01 3.70 14.13
CA ASN A 34 6.71 4.32 15.25
C ASN A 34 5.97 5.60 15.71
N PRO A 35 5.42 5.65 16.93
CA PRO A 35 4.60 6.78 17.42
C PRO A 35 5.41 8.07 17.61
N ARG A 36 6.72 8.02 17.36
CA ARG A 36 7.61 9.18 17.44
C ARG A 36 7.87 9.68 16.03
N ARG A 37 7.06 10.66 15.62
CA ARG A 37 7.47 11.94 15.00
C ARG A 37 6.83 12.29 13.65
N PHE A 38 6.16 11.37 12.95
CA PHE A 38 5.55 11.68 11.66
C PHE A 38 4.21 10.91 11.47
N GLU A 39 3.19 11.59 10.95
CA GLU A 39 1.89 11.01 10.55
C GLU A 39 2.07 10.17 9.27
N LEU A 40 2.79 9.06 9.38
CA LEU A 40 3.12 8.16 8.28
C LEU A 40 2.29 6.90 8.34
N GLY A 41 1.79 6.49 7.18
CA GLY A 41 1.17 5.20 6.96
C GLY A 41 1.90 4.39 5.89
N HIS A 42 1.37 3.20 5.64
CA HIS A 42 1.81 2.35 4.54
C HIS A 42 1.21 2.84 3.21
N GLY A 43 1.99 3.63 2.47
CA GLY A 43 1.62 4.06 1.12
C GLY A 43 1.88 2.95 0.11
N HIS A 44 0.93 2.67 -0.78
CA HIS A 44 1.14 1.75 -1.91
C HIS A 44 1.94 2.46 -3.01
N LEU A 45 2.94 1.79 -3.60
CA LEU A 45 3.61 2.27 -4.81
C LEU A 45 2.80 1.88 -6.05
N ALA A 46 2.54 0.58 -6.22
CA ALA A 46 1.54 0.08 -7.15
C ALA A 46 0.19 0.02 -6.43
N THR A 47 -0.79 0.80 -6.90
CA THR A 47 -2.07 0.99 -6.20
C THR A 47 -2.86 -0.32 -6.04
N ALA A 48 -3.43 -0.53 -4.85
CA ALA A 48 -4.32 -1.65 -4.58
C ALA A 48 -5.61 -1.61 -5.40
N PHE A 49 -5.98 -0.44 -5.95
CA PHE A 49 -7.16 -0.31 -6.81
C PHE A 49 -7.02 -1.11 -8.11
N LEU A 50 -5.84 -1.04 -8.74
CA LEU A 50 -5.50 -1.78 -9.96
C LEU A 50 -4.93 -3.17 -9.66
N HIS A 51 -4.39 -3.37 -8.45
CA HIS A 51 -3.79 -4.63 -8.01
C HIS A 51 -4.45 -5.16 -6.72
N PRO A 52 -5.73 -5.57 -6.75
CA PRO A 52 -6.51 -6.00 -5.57
C PRO A 52 -6.19 -7.45 -5.17
N HIS A 53 -4.91 -7.81 -5.20
CA HIS A 53 -4.37 -9.12 -4.85
C HIS A 53 -3.36 -8.97 -3.70
N GLN A 54 -3.02 -10.09 -3.05
CA GLN A 54 -2.14 -10.09 -1.89
C GLN A 54 -0.76 -9.45 -2.17
N GLN A 55 -0.26 -9.55 -3.40
CA GLN A 55 1.00 -8.93 -3.83
C GLN A 55 0.98 -7.40 -3.73
N GLY A 56 -0.17 -6.76 -3.92
CA GLY A 56 -0.30 -5.32 -3.74
C GLY A 56 -0.03 -4.88 -2.30
N PHE A 57 -0.24 -5.78 -1.33
CA PHE A 57 -0.07 -5.56 0.10
C PHE A 57 1.24 -6.12 0.64
N TYR A 58 2.19 -6.47 -0.23
CA TYR A 58 3.55 -6.77 0.21
C TYR A 58 4.26 -5.50 0.66
N LEU A 59 5.01 -5.62 1.75
CA LEU A 59 5.75 -4.49 2.33
C LEU A 59 6.84 -3.95 1.39
N THR A 60 7.28 -4.73 0.40
CA THR A 60 8.16 -4.31 -0.71
C THR A 60 7.48 -3.37 -1.71
N ASN A 61 6.15 -3.40 -1.81
CA ASN A 61 5.34 -2.44 -2.57
C ASN A 61 4.92 -1.23 -1.71
N SER A 62 5.46 -1.10 -0.49
CA SER A 62 5.09 -0.06 0.46
C SER A 62 6.25 0.85 0.81
N VAL A 63 5.93 2.12 1.07
CA VAL A 63 6.87 3.13 1.59
C VAL A 63 6.22 3.90 2.75
N PRO A 64 7.01 4.48 3.68
CA PRO A 64 6.45 5.41 4.66
C PRO A 64 5.95 6.63 3.90
N GLN A 65 4.64 6.89 3.95
CA GLN A 65 4.03 8.00 3.25
C GLN A 65 3.21 8.82 4.23
N LEU A 66 3.30 10.16 4.14
CA LEU A 66 2.46 11.04 4.95
C LEU A 66 0.99 10.73 4.69
N ASP A 67 0.21 10.50 5.73
CA ASP A 67 -1.19 10.08 5.63
C ASP A 67 -2.03 11.07 4.82
N GLN A 68 -1.76 12.37 5.00
CA GLN A 68 -2.41 13.45 4.25
C GLN A 68 -2.10 13.41 2.75
N VAL A 69 -0.92 12.93 2.36
CA VAL A 69 -0.54 12.76 0.96
C VAL A 69 -1.17 11.48 0.41
N ASN A 70 -1.04 10.36 1.13
CA ASN A 70 -1.57 9.05 0.77
C ASN A 70 -3.09 9.10 0.53
N GLY A 71 -3.85 9.55 1.52
CA GLY A 71 -5.31 9.68 1.43
C GLY A 71 -5.81 10.90 0.66
N GLY A 72 -4.91 11.81 0.29
CA GLY A 72 -5.21 13.08 -0.38
C GLY A 72 -4.87 13.05 -1.87
N HIS A 73 -3.94 13.91 -2.29
CA HIS A 73 -3.60 14.08 -3.70
C HIS A 73 -3.12 12.78 -4.36
N TRP A 74 -2.41 11.92 -3.63
CA TRP A 74 -1.92 10.66 -4.19
C TRP A 74 -3.08 9.73 -4.57
N ARG A 75 -4.07 9.56 -3.69
CA ARG A 75 -5.31 8.83 -3.99
C ARG A 75 -6.01 9.34 -5.25
N VAL A 76 -6.11 10.66 -5.41
CA VAL A 76 -6.76 11.28 -6.59
C VAL A 76 -6.00 10.95 -7.88
N ILE A 77 -4.66 10.93 -7.82
CA ILE A 77 -3.83 10.51 -8.96
C ILE A 77 -4.05 9.03 -9.26
N GLU A 78 -4.05 8.17 -8.24
CA GLU A 78 -4.30 6.73 -8.39
C GLU A 78 -5.68 6.41 -8.96
N GLU A 79 -6.72 7.20 -8.64
CA GLU A 79 -8.08 7.05 -9.17
C GLU A 79 -8.19 7.49 -10.65
N TYR A 80 -7.25 8.29 -11.16
CA TYR A 80 -7.26 8.81 -12.52
C TYR A 80 -6.55 7.90 -13.53
N ILE A 81 -5.56 7.12 -13.09
CA ILE A 81 -4.77 6.19 -13.92
C ILE A 81 -5.48 4.86 -14.15
#